data_AF-A0A409V6K4-F1
#
_entry.id   AF-A0A409V6K4-F1
#
_cell.length_a   1.000
_cell.length_b   1.000
_cell.length_c   1.000
_cell.angle_alpha   90.00
_cell.angle_beta   90.00
_cell.angle_gamma   90.00
#
_symmetry.space_group_name_H-M   'P 1'
#
loop_
_entity.id
_entity.type
_entity.pdbx_description
1 polymer ?
#
loop_
_entity_poly.entity_id
_entity_poly.type
_entity_poly.pdbx_seq_one_letter_code
_entity_poly.pdbx_strand_id
1 'polypeptide(L)'
;LPLDGKEWYKYLYSSVVLFFCLAICMIGGSMFAKTLIVIFMITVVCTLSVYISIFAKSERKLIQNPRIDMLDKRNESCANHTFYTGLSGTTFKDNFYEQYGRDYITHDKMDFATVFSILFSSVTGILNGANMSG
;
A
#
# COMPACT_ATOMS: atom_id res chain seq x y z
N LEU A 1 -4.90 -12.96 -16.68
CA LEU A 1 -5.49 -11.61 -16.82
C LEU A 1 -6.58 -11.65 -17.89
N PRO A 2 -7.87 -11.72 -17.54
CA PRO A 2 -8.91 -11.31 -18.46
C PRO A 2 -8.98 -9.78 -18.38
N LEU A 3 -8.45 -9.10 -19.40
CA LEU A 3 -8.61 -7.67 -19.57
C LEU A 3 -10.04 -7.41 -20.04
N ASP A 4 -10.97 -7.29 -19.09
CA ASP A 4 -12.24 -6.64 -19.38
C ASP A 4 -11.92 -5.22 -19.88
N GLY A 5 -12.40 -4.87 -21.07
CA GLY A 5 -12.08 -3.63 -21.79
C GLY A 5 -12.46 -2.31 -21.09
N LYS A 6 -12.71 -2.33 -19.78
CA LYS A 6 -13.03 -1.21 -18.90
C LYS A 6 -11.81 -0.64 -18.15
N GLU A 7 -10.65 -1.28 -18.21
CA GLU A 7 -9.43 -0.81 -17.51
C GLU A 7 -8.48 0.05 -18.35
N TRP A 8 -8.81 0.33 -19.63
CA TRP A 8 -7.97 1.11 -20.54
C TRP A 8 -7.60 2.50 -19.98
N TYR A 9 -8.50 3.11 -19.20
CA TYR A 9 -8.29 4.42 -18.60
C TYR A 9 -7.11 4.43 -17.62
N LYS A 10 -6.80 3.30 -16.96
CA LYS A 10 -5.66 3.17 -16.05
C LYS A 10 -4.35 3.31 -16.82
N TYR A 11 -4.27 2.71 -18.01
CA TYR A 11 -3.11 2.83 -18.89
C TYR A 11 -2.94 4.26 -19.40
N LEU A 12 -4.04 4.88 -19.87
CA LEU A 12 -3.99 6.27 -20.33
C LEU A 12 -3.56 7.22 -19.22
N TYR A 13 -4.10 7.06 -18.01
CA TYR A 13 -3.71 7.85 -16.84
C TYR A 13 -2.22 7.69 -16.51
N SER A 14 -1.72 6.45 -16.48
CA SER A 14 -0.30 6.17 -16.25
C SER A 14 0.60 6.81 -17.31
N SER A 15 0.22 6.74 -18.59
CA SER A 15 0.97 7.40 -19.66
C SER A 15 1.01 8.91 -19.52
N VAL A 16 -0.12 9.56 -19.21
CA VAL A 16 -0.18 11.02 -19.01
C VAL A 16 0.72 11.45 -17.85
N VAL A 17 0.69 10.72 -16.73
CA VAL A 17 1.56 10.98 -15.57
C VAL A 17 3.04 10.81 -15.95
N LEU A 18 3.40 9.77 -16.71
CA LEU A 18 4.77 9.55 -17.16
C LEU A 18 5.28 10.69 -18.07
N PHE A 19 4.46 11.14 -19.02
CA PHE A 19 4.80 12.28 -19.87
C PHE A 19 4.97 13.57 -19.06
N PHE A 20 4.15 13.77 -18.04
CA PHE A 20 4.29 14.92 -17.14
C PHE A 20 5.61 14.86 -16.34
N CYS A 21 5.95 13.69 -15.79
CA CYS A 21 7.25 13.50 -15.13
C CYS A 21 8.41 13.74 -16.10
N LEU A 22 8.32 13.27 -17.35
CA LEU A 22 9.31 13.51 -18.39
C LEU A 22 9.46 15.01 -18.69
N ALA A 23 8.35 15.74 -18.82
CA ALA A 23 8.37 17.18 -19.03
C ALA A 23 9.08 17.93 -17.89
N ILE A 24 8.82 17.56 -16.63
CA ILE A 24 9.53 18.11 -15.46
C ILE A 24 11.03 17.84 -15.54
N CYS A 25 11.42 16.61 -15.93
CA CYS A 25 12.82 16.26 -16.09
C CYS A 25 13.51 17.07 -17.21
N MET A 26 12.80 17.42 -18.30
CA MET A 26 13.36 18.23 -19.40
C MET A 26 13.50 19.73 -19.07
N ILE A 27 12.67 20.28 -18.19
CA ILE A 27 12.75 21.69 -17.76
C ILE A 27 14.06 21.99 -17.01
N GLY A 28 14.68 20.96 -16.43
CA GLY A 28 16.05 21.00 -15.91
C GLY A 28 16.22 20.27 -14.58
N GLY A 29 17.42 19.71 -14.35
CA GLY A 29 17.73 18.91 -13.15
C GLY A 29 17.57 19.65 -11.82
N SER A 30 17.68 20.98 -11.83
CA SER A 30 17.45 21.86 -10.67
C SER A 30 16.02 21.76 -10.13
N MET A 31 15.02 21.70 -11.01
CA MET A 31 13.61 21.59 -10.60
C MET A 31 13.30 20.18 -10.11
N PHE A 32 13.86 19.16 -10.78
CA PHE A 32 13.73 17.77 -10.38
C PHE A 32 14.24 17.53 -8.95
N ALA A 33 15.43 18.03 -8.62
CA ALA A 33 15.99 17.90 -7.27
C ALA A 33 15.11 18.58 -6.19
N LYS A 34 14.55 19.76 -6.49
CA LYS A 34 13.64 20.46 -5.57
C LYS A 34 12.36 19.67 -5.33
N THR A 35 11.78 19.07 -6.38
CA THR A 35 10.58 18.22 -6.26
C THR A 35 10.84 16.98 -5.40
N LEU A 36 12.02 16.34 -5.54
CA LEU A 36 12.39 15.19 -4.71
C LEU A 36 12.46 15.54 -3.22
N ILE A 37 13.01 16.71 -2.87
CA ILE A 37 13.06 17.17 -1.47
C ILE A 37 11.65 17.36 -0.91
N VAL A 38 10.72 17.91 -1.70
CA VAL A 38 9.32 18.11 -1.28
C VAL A 38 8.62 16.77 -1.04
N ILE A 39 8.76 15.82 -1.98
CA ILE A 39 8.18 14.48 -1.84
C ILE A 39 8.76 13.77 -0.61
N PHE A 40 10.08 13.85 -0.41
CA PHE A 40 10.75 13.28 0.77
C PHE A 40 10.18 13.84 2.08
N MET A 41 10.03 15.17 2.19
CA MET A 41 9.45 15.81 3.37
C MET A 41 8.03 15.33 3.65
N ILE A 42 7.19 15.20 2.62
CA ILE A 42 5.82 14.68 2.75
C ILE A 42 5.84 13.22 3.24
N THR A 43 6.71 12.38 2.68
CA THR A 43 6.85 10.97 3.10
C THR A 43 7.29 10.86 4.56
N VAL A 44 8.23 11.70 5.02
CA VAL A 44 8.65 11.74 6.42
C VAL A 44 7.49 12.13 7.33
N VAL A 45 6.73 13.18 7.00
CA VAL A 45 5.57 13.61 7.79
C VAL A 45 4.49 12.53 7.86
N CYS A 46 4.17 11.89 6.73
CA CYS A 46 3.22 10.78 6.67
C CYS A 46 3.69 9.61 7.55
N THR A 47 4.96 9.24 7.45
CA THR A 47 5.57 8.16 8.24
C THR A 47 5.49 8.46 9.73
N LEU A 48 5.88 9.67 10.15
CA LEU A 48 5.77 10.11 11.55
C LEU A 48 4.32 10.10 12.03
N SER A 49 3.37 10.53 11.20
CA SER A 49 1.94 10.52 11.53
C SER A 49 1.45 9.09 11.84
N VAL A 50 1.87 8.10 11.04
CA VAL A 50 1.54 6.69 11.30
C VAL A 50 2.16 6.21 12.60
N TYR A 51 3.44 6.48 12.85
CA TYR A 51 4.10 6.11 14.11
C TYR A 51 3.39 6.72 15.33
N ILE A 52 3.09 8.02 15.29
CA ILE A 52 2.36 8.70 16.37
C ILE A 52 0.96 8.09 16.54
N SER A 53 0.26 7.77 15.45
CA SER A 53 -1.08 7.17 15.52
C SER A 53 -1.08 5.79 16.18
N ILE A 54 0.01 5.04 16.14
CA ILE A 54 0.14 3.74 16.82
C ILE A 54 0.20 3.94 18.35
N PHE A 55 0.91 4.96 18.82
CA PHE A 55 1.03 5.27 20.26
C PHE A 55 -0.15 6.05 20.83
N ALA A 56 -0.73 6.98 20.05
CA ALA A 56 -1.77 7.89 20.53
C ALA A 56 -3.17 7.27 20.53
N LYS A 57 -3.46 6.31 19.64
CA LYS A 57 -4.79 5.68 19.55
C LYS A 57 -4.84 4.38 20.34
N SER A 58 -5.28 4.50 21.59
CA SER A 58 -5.65 3.39 22.48
C SER A 58 -7.16 3.12 22.49
N GLU A 59 -7.91 3.58 21.48
CA GLU A 59 -9.36 3.40 21.40
C GLU A 59 -9.76 2.48 20.26
N ARG A 60 -10.70 1.57 20.55
CA ARG A 60 -11.24 0.58 19.63
C ARG A 60 -12.11 1.27 18.58
N LYS A 61 -11.49 1.70 17.47
CA LYS A 61 -12.27 2.20 16.33
C LYS A 61 -12.87 1.01 15.57
N LEU A 62 -14.19 1.03 15.40
CA LEU A 62 -14.91 0.12 14.51
C LEU A 62 -14.46 0.38 13.07
N ILE A 63 -13.94 -0.65 12.41
CA ILE A 63 -13.61 -0.64 10.99
C ILE A 63 -14.54 -1.63 10.29
N GLN A 64 -15.12 -1.20 9.17
CA GLN A 64 -15.91 -2.08 8.33
C GLN A 64 -14.98 -3.08 7.65
N ASN A 65 -15.27 -4.38 7.82
CA ASN A 65 -14.46 -5.45 7.27
C ASN A 65 -14.90 -5.77 5.83
N PRO A 66 -14.07 -5.55 4.82
CA PRO A 66 -14.41 -5.89 3.43
C PRO A 66 -14.36 -7.41 3.15
N ARG A 67 -13.95 -8.26 4.11
CA ARG A 67 -13.79 -9.73 3.90
C ARG A 67 -15.09 -10.47 3.56
N ILE A 68 -16.26 -9.95 3.92
CA ILE A 68 -17.47 -10.79 4.00
C ILE A 68 -18.46 -10.54 2.86
N ASP A 69 -18.31 -9.48 2.07
CA ASP A 69 -19.29 -9.12 1.04
C ASP A 69 -19.35 -10.12 -0.14
N MET A 70 -18.38 -11.04 -0.27
CA MET A 70 -18.32 -11.95 -1.44
C MET A 70 -18.45 -13.45 -1.12
N LEU A 71 -18.28 -13.87 0.13
CA LEU A 71 -18.34 -15.30 0.49
C LEU A 71 -19.68 -15.74 1.09
N ASP A 72 -20.55 -14.81 1.48
CA ASP A 72 -21.81 -15.16 2.13
C ASP A 72 -22.99 -14.32 1.64
N LYS A 73 -23.47 -14.60 0.42
CA LYS A 73 -24.82 -14.20 -0.01
C LYS A 73 -25.92 -15.11 0.59
N ARG A 74 -25.62 -15.94 1.60
CA ARG A 74 -26.59 -16.90 2.16
C ARG A 74 -26.97 -16.61 3.62
N ASN A 75 -26.23 -15.79 4.37
CA ASN A 75 -26.64 -15.34 5.72
C ASN A 75 -26.47 -13.82 5.92
N GLU A 76 -27.56 -13.07 5.77
CA GLU A 76 -27.67 -11.62 5.96
C GLU A 76 -27.57 -11.16 7.44
N SER A 77 -26.62 -11.62 8.25
CA SER A 77 -26.64 -11.24 9.69
C SER A 77 -25.31 -10.92 10.37
N CYS A 78 -24.18 -10.96 9.67
CA CYS A 78 -22.89 -10.62 10.29
C CYS A 78 -22.08 -9.65 9.44
N ALA A 79 -22.46 -8.37 9.50
CA ALA A 79 -21.51 -7.28 9.28
C ALA A 79 -20.42 -7.39 10.37
N ASN A 80 -19.42 -8.25 10.18
CA ASN A 80 -18.36 -8.46 11.15
C ASN A 80 -17.44 -7.26 11.13
N HIS A 81 -17.78 -6.24 11.93
CA HIS A 81 -16.89 -5.13 12.21
C HIS A 81 -15.57 -5.66 12.78
N THR A 82 -14.45 -5.25 12.19
CA THR A 82 -13.12 -5.50 12.74
C THR A 82 -12.71 -4.31 13.60
N PHE A 83 -12.08 -4.57 14.73
CA PHE A 83 -11.64 -3.52 15.65
C PHE A 83 -10.17 -3.22 15.41
N TYR A 84 -9.83 -1.95 15.23
CA TYR A 84 -8.44 -1.52 15.43
C TYR A 84 -8.18 -1.46 16.93
N THR A 85 -7.36 -2.38 17.44
CA THR A 85 -7.11 -2.54 18.88
C THR A 85 -5.93 -1.71 19.39
N GLY A 86 -5.25 -0.93 18.54
CA GLY A 86 -4.04 -0.19 18.90
C GLY A 86 -2.86 -1.13 19.22
N LEU A 87 -1.97 -0.69 20.13
CA LEU A 87 -0.89 -1.54 20.66
C LEU A 87 -1.44 -2.53 21.69
N SER A 88 -1.78 -3.73 21.25
CA SER A 88 -2.21 -4.83 22.13
C SER A 88 -1.34 -6.07 21.97
N GLY A 89 -0.76 -6.52 23.08
CA GLY A 89 0.05 -7.74 23.12
C GLY A 89 -0.74 -9.02 22.83
N THR A 90 -2.06 -9.03 23.08
CA THR A 90 -2.92 -10.16 22.72
C THR A 90 -3.09 -10.22 21.21
N THR A 91 -3.44 -9.09 20.59
CA THR A 91 -3.57 -8.98 19.13
C THR A 91 -2.25 -9.31 18.42
N PHE A 92 -1.10 -8.91 18.98
CA PHE A 92 0.20 -9.28 18.41
C PHE A 92 0.43 -10.80 18.41
N LYS A 93 0.13 -11.49 19.53
CA LYS A 93 0.25 -12.96 19.61
C LYS A 93 -0.69 -13.66 18.63
N ASP A 94 -1.92 -13.16 18.51
CA ASP A 94 -2.93 -13.73 17.62
C ASP A 94 -2.57 -13.56 16.12
N ASN A 95 -1.82 -12.51 15.78
CA ASN A 95 -1.34 -12.24 14.40
C ASN A 95 0.09 -12.74 14.14
N PHE A 96 0.70 -13.44 15.09
CA PHE A 96 2.11 -13.83 14.98
C PHE A 96 2.36 -14.90 13.92
N TYR A 97 1.40 -15.80 13.72
CA TYR A 97 1.50 -16.91 12.78
C TYR A 97 0.91 -16.57 11.41
N GLU A 98 1.43 -17.22 10.38
CA GLU A 98 0.99 -17.04 9.01
C GLU A 98 -0.47 -17.47 8.81
N GLN A 99 -1.23 -16.62 8.12
CA GLN A 99 -2.59 -16.89 7.69
C GLN A 99 -2.74 -16.55 6.22
N TYR A 100 -2.15 -17.38 5.35
CA TYR A 100 -2.24 -17.18 3.90
C TYR A 100 -3.68 -17.35 3.39
N GLY A 101 -4.27 -16.23 3.00
CA GLY A 101 -5.62 -16.15 2.45
C GLY A 101 -5.64 -16.14 0.92
N ARG A 102 -6.85 -16.13 0.36
CA ARG A 102 -7.06 -15.80 -1.06
C ARG A 102 -7.02 -14.29 -1.23
N ASP A 103 -6.40 -13.85 -2.31
CA ASP A 103 -6.42 -12.44 -2.71
C ASP A 103 -7.84 -11.99 -3.04
N TYR A 104 -8.18 -10.74 -2.70
CA TYR A 104 -9.52 -10.19 -2.94
C TYR A 104 -9.74 -9.82 -4.41
N ILE A 105 -8.66 -9.54 -5.14
CA ILE A 105 -8.72 -9.09 -6.54
C ILE A 105 -8.58 -10.30 -7.46
N THR A 106 -7.57 -11.14 -7.22
CA THR A 106 -7.22 -12.25 -8.10
C THR A 106 -7.94 -13.54 -7.73
N HIS A 107 -8.46 -13.66 -6.50
CA HIS A 107 -9.02 -14.89 -5.90
C HIS A 107 -8.05 -16.08 -5.80
N ASP A 108 -6.81 -15.90 -6.22
CA ASP A 108 -5.75 -16.88 -6.08
C ASP A 108 -5.27 -17.00 -4.63
N LYS A 109 -4.86 -18.20 -4.24
CA LYS A 109 -4.29 -18.46 -2.92
C LYS A 109 -2.90 -17.82 -2.86
N MET A 110 -2.68 -16.93 -1.88
CA MET A 110 -1.36 -16.38 -1.65
C MET A 110 -0.45 -17.44 -1.03
N ASP A 111 0.82 -17.42 -1.43
CA ASP A 111 1.89 -18.23 -0.84
C ASP A 111 3.07 -17.31 -0.48
N PHE A 112 4.01 -17.82 0.33
CA PHE A 112 5.18 -17.08 0.80
C PHE A 112 5.92 -16.38 -0.33
N ALA A 113 6.19 -17.08 -1.44
CA ALA A 113 6.93 -16.54 -2.58
C ALA A 113 6.21 -15.32 -3.22
N THR A 114 4.88 -15.33 -3.24
CA THR A 114 4.08 -14.22 -3.81
C THR A 114 4.16 -12.99 -2.90
N VAL A 115 3.98 -13.18 -1.59
CA VAL A 115 4.07 -12.09 -0.62
C VAL A 115 5.48 -11.50 -0.57
N PHE A 116 6.50 -12.37 -0.62
CA PHE A 116 7.90 -11.94 -0.71
C PHE A 116 8.16 -11.11 -1.96
N SER A 117 7.69 -11.56 -3.14
CA SER A 117 7.89 -10.82 -4.39
C SER A 117 7.29 -9.41 -4.35
N ILE A 118 6.13 -9.24 -3.68
CA ILE A 118 5.47 -7.94 -3.54
C ILE A 118 6.28 -7.05 -2.58
N LEU A 119 6.68 -7.57 -1.42
CA LEU A 119 7.47 -6.82 -0.42
C LEU A 119 8.87 -6.48 -0.91
N PHE A 120 9.48 -7.36 -1.71
CA PHE A 120 10.84 -7.18 -2.23
C PHE A 120 10.97 -5.91 -3.06
N SER A 121 9.93 -5.55 -3.83
CA SER A 121 9.92 -4.30 -4.61
C SER A 121 10.14 -3.05 -3.75
N SER A 122 9.70 -3.07 -2.48
CA SER A 122 9.83 -1.94 -1.55
C SER A 122 11.26 -1.70 -1.05
N VAL A 123 12.13 -2.72 -1.09
CA VAL A 123 13.53 -2.64 -0.63
C VAL A 123 14.49 -2.32 -1.79
N THR A 124 13.98 -2.31 -3.03
CA THR A 124 14.78 -1.92 -4.19
C THR A 124 15.13 -0.41 -4.16
N GLY A 125 16.17 -0.01 -4.89
CA GLY A 125 16.54 1.41 -5.03
C GLY A 125 17.79 1.86 -4.28
N ILE A 126 18.50 0.98 -3.56
CA ILE A 126 19.77 1.32 -2.88
C ILE A 126 20.86 1.80 -3.86
N LEU A 127 20.82 1.34 -5.12
CA LEU A 127 21.72 1.78 -6.18
C LEU A 127 21.45 3.22 -6.67
N ASN A 128 20.26 3.79 -6.43
CA ASN A 128 19.95 5.15 -6.87
C ASN A 128 20.80 6.20 -6.14
N GLY A 129 21.23 5.93 -4.90
CA GLY A 129 22.11 6.81 -4.14
C GLY A 129 23.56 6.78 -4.61
N ALA A 130 24.07 5.61 -5.02
CA ALA A 130 25.44 5.47 -5.53
C ALA A 130 25.65 6.22 -6.86
N ASN A 131 24.59 6.33 -7.68
CA ASN A 131 24.65 6.97 -8.99
C ASN A 131 24.69 8.52 -8.96
N MET A 132 24.53 9.16 -7.79
CA MET A 132 24.48 10.63 -7.64
C MET A 132 25.69 11.23 -6.90
N SER A 133 26.72 10.44 -6.61
CA SER A 133 27.89 10.89 -5.81
C SER A 133 29.03 11.54 -6.62
N GLY A 134 28.82 11.86 -7.90
CA GLY A 134 29.81 12.45 -8.81
C GLY A 134 29.79 13.97 -8.84
#